data_AF-A0A7S0V7N4-F1
#
_entry.id   AF-A0A7S0V7N4-F1
#
_cell.length_a   1.000
_cell.length_b   1.000
_cell.length_c   1.000
_cell.angle_alpha   90.00
_cell.angle_beta   90.00
_cell.angle_gamma   90.00
#
_symmetry.space_group_name_H-M   'P 1'
#
loop_
_entity.id
_entity.type
_entity.pdbx_description
1 polymer ?
#
loop_
_entity_poly.entity_id
_entity_poly.type
_entity_poly.pdbx_seq_one_letter_code
_entity_poly.pdbx_strand_id
1 'polypeptide(L)'
;GLLPAILGALKHVQTPGIKWQLRPERTKIKLRKRIFPLGLTRLTVGADYDPIAGEWSIKTSWKDTVIGGHLNIHGTELAMTKDFRVDDRNALSLKAAFDWHTKKSLIGFTLKPMMGLNAMSGSNRPGFSFRKRVPLTDNLEIELDSVVEIPEATYTTSSSQGVCLGIGDFCVDLRELNMIVEL
;
A
#
# COMPACT_ATOMS: atom_id res chain seq x y z
N GLY A 1 48.73 32.19 13.38
CA GLY A 1 48.02 31.04 13.97
C GLY A 1 46.54 31.19 13.70
N LEU A 2 46.00 30.40 12.78
CA LEU A 2 44.59 30.50 12.32
C LEU A 2 43.92 29.13 12.18
N LEU A 3 44.52 28.08 12.75
CA LEU A 3 44.02 26.70 12.63
C LEU A 3 43.00 26.24 13.70
N PRO A 4 42.80 26.86 14.88
CA PRO A 4 41.81 26.35 15.84
C PRO A 4 40.39 26.89 15.63
N ALA A 5 40.18 27.90 14.79
CA ALA A 5 38.85 28.52 14.61
C ALA A 5 37.92 27.78 13.64
N ILE A 6 38.46 26.92 12.77
CA ILE A 6 37.67 26.21 11.73
C ILE A 6 37.11 24.88 12.27
N LEU A 7 37.68 24.33 13.34
CA LEU A 7 37.23 23.06 13.94
C LEU A 7 36.04 23.20 14.90
N GLY A 8 35.66 24.42 15.30
CA GLY A 8 34.55 24.67 16.23
C GLY A 8 33.16 24.80 15.59
N ALA A 9 33.06 24.74 14.25
CA ALA A 9 31.83 25.05 13.52
C ALA A 9 31.19 23.85 12.79
N LEU A 10 31.64 22.62 13.06
CA LEU A 10 30.88 21.44 12.68
C LEU A 10 29.81 21.19 13.76
N LYS A 11 28.75 22.02 13.71
CA LYS A 11 27.48 21.70 14.36
C LYS A 11 27.13 20.26 13.96
N HIS A 12 26.89 19.39 14.94
CA HIS A 12 26.40 18.03 14.72
C HIS A 12 25.23 18.08 13.72
N VAL A 13 25.49 17.62 12.49
CA VAL A 13 24.41 17.30 11.55
C VAL A 13 23.73 16.09 12.15
N GLN A 14 22.64 16.31 12.88
CA GLN A 14 21.78 15.21 13.33
C GLN A 14 21.18 14.59 12.07
N THR A 15 21.68 13.43 11.69
CA THR A 15 21.07 12.61 10.65
C THR A 15 19.70 12.17 11.14
N PRO A 16 18.66 12.24 10.30
CA PRO A 16 17.32 11.80 10.70
C PRO A 16 17.36 10.35 11.14
N GLY A 17 16.75 10.04 12.28
CA GLY A 17 16.60 8.67 12.75
C GLY A 17 15.54 7.92 11.96
N ILE A 18 15.54 6.59 12.07
CA ILE A 18 14.45 5.74 11.60
C ILE A 18 13.68 5.26 12.83
N LYS A 19 12.41 5.65 12.94
CA LYS A 19 11.49 5.15 13.95
C LYS A 19 10.66 4.01 13.38
N TRP A 20 10.70 2.86 14.03
CA TRP A 20 9.96 1.67 13.66
C TRP A 20 8.69 1.54 14.52
N GLN A 21 7.53 1.65 13.90
CA GLN A 21 6.23 1.38 14.51
C GLN A 21 5.73 0.03 13.98
N LEU A 22 6.06 -1.05 14.71
CA LEU A 22 5.82 -2.43 14.26
C LEU A 22 4.53 -3.04 14.80
N ARG A 23 3.57 -2.21 15.22
CA ARG A 23 2.27 -2.68 15.73
C ARG A 23 1.25 -2.60 14.60
N PRO A 24 0.95 -3.71 13.89
CA PRO A 24 -0.02 -3.70 12.81
C PRO A 24 -1.38 -3.26 13.35
N GLU A 25 -1.94 -2.22 12.75
CA GLU A 25 -3.31 -1.79 13.05
C GLU A 25 -4.32 -2.90 12.74
N ARG A 26 -4.01 -3.75 11.75
CA ARG A 26 -4.85 -4.87 11.34
C ARG A 26 -4.03 -6.12 11.06
N THR A 27 -4.53 -7.26 11.51
CA THR A 27 -4.00 -8.58 11.19
C THR A 27 -5.14 -9.41 10.61
N LYS A 28 -5.01 -9.99 9.42
CA LYS A 28 -6.07 -10.83 8.84
C LYS A 28 -5.54 -12.21 8.46
N ILE A 29 -6.37 -13.22 8.69
CA ILE A 29 -6.17 -14.58 8.18
C ILE A 29 -6.97 -14.70 6.88
N LYS A 30 -6.27 -14.85 5.76
CA LYS A 30 -6.85 -14.88 4.42
C LYS A 30 -6.76 -16.30 3.86
N LEU A 31 -7.90 -16.93 3.65
CA LEU A 31 -7.99 -18.22 2.95
C LEU A 31 -8.27 -17.97 1.47
N ARG A 32 -7.54 -18.62 0.57
CA ARG A 32 -7.65 -18.40 -0.88
C ARG A 32 -7.61 -19.72 -1.64
N LYS A 33 -8.60 -19.94 -2.50
CA LYS A 33 -8.59 -21.01 -3.50
C LYS A 33 -8.58 -20.40 -4.89
N ARG A 34 -7.62 -20.80 -5.71
CA ARG A 34 -7.49 -20.34 -7.10
C ARG A 34 -7.85 -21.49 -8.04
N ILE A 35 -8.78 -21.22 -8.94
CA ILE A 35 -9.24 -22.15 -9.96
C ILE A 35 -8.95 -21.52 -11.31
N PHE A 36 -8.36 -22.29 -12.21
CA PHE A 36 -8.02 -21.85 -13.56
C PHE A 36 -8.88 -22.57 -14.60
N PRO A 37 -10.19 -22.29 -14.68
CA PRO A 37 -11.01 -22.92 -15.69
C PRO A 37 -10.46 -22.56 -17.07
N LEU A 38 -10.16 -23.58 -17.88
CA LEU A 38 -9.62 -23.45 -19.24
C LEU A 38 -8.25 -22.73 -19.33
N GLY A 39 -7.52 -22.60 -18.21
CA GLY A 39 -6.15 -22.06 -18.16
C GLY A 39 -6.00 -20.55 -18.38
N LEU A 40 -6.96 -19.89 -19.04
CA LEU A 40 -6.92 -18.47 -19.40
C LEU A 40 -7.64 -17.56 -18.40
N THR A 41 -8.55 -18.13 -17.63
CA THR A 41 -9.36 -17.46 -16.65
C THR A 41 -8.90 -17.84 -15.26
N ARG A 42 -8.82 -16.88 -14.34
CA ARG A 42 -8.53 -17.12 -12.93
C ARG A 42 -9.72 -16.75 -12.07
N LEU A 43 -10.37 -17.74 -11.48
CA LEU A 43 -11.36 -17.57 -10.43
C LEU A 43 -10.65 -17.70 -9.08
N THR A 44 -10.79 -16.70 -8.21
CA THR A 44 -10.31 -16.76 -6.83
C THR A 44 -11.51 -16.70 -5.91
N VAL A 45 -11.64 -17.70 -5.05
CA VAL A 45 -12.62 -17.70 -3.95
C VAL A 45 -11.84 -17.61 -2.66
N GLY A 46 -12.29 -16.78 -1.73
CA GLY A 46 -11.58 -16.60 -0.48
C GLY A 46 -12.46 -16.10 0.65
N ALA A 47 -11.93 -16.24 1.84
CA ALA A 47 -12.50 -15.70 3.07
C ALA A 47 -11.39 -14.99 3.85
N ASP A 48 -11.71 -13.84 4.43
CA ASP A 48 -10.83 -13.13 5.36
C ASP A 48 -11.47 -13.16 6.74
N TYR A 49 -10.72 -13.61 7.73
CA TYR A 49 -11.06 -13.48 9.13
C TYR A 49 -10.23 -12.36 9.76
N ASP A 50 -10.90 -11.41 10.40
CA ASP A 50 -10.27 -10.38 11.21
C ASP A 50 -10.43 -10.78 12.69
N PRO A 51 -9.36 -11.21 13.39
CA PRO A 51 -9.41 -11.63 14.78
C PRO A 51 -9.61 -10.45 15.75
N ILE A 52 -9.34 -9.21 15.32
CA ILE A 52 -9.54 -8.02 16.17
C ILE A 52 -11.03 -7.63 16.16
N ALA A 53 -11.67 -7.67 14.98
CA ALA A 53 -13.09 -7.38 14.84
C ALA A 53 -14.01 -8.59 15.09
N GLY A 54 -13.48 -9.81 15.01
CA GLY A 54 -14.26 -11.06 15.10
C GLY A 54 -15.12 -11.35 13.86
N GLU A 55 -14.80 -10.74 12.72
CA GLU A 55 -15.65 -10.77 11.53
C GLU A 55 -15.06 -11.63 10.40
N TRP A 56 -15.96 -12.31 9.69
CA TRP A 56 -15.65 -13.02 8.45
C TRP A 56 -16.13 -12.22 7.25
N SER A 57 -15.30 -12.14 6.21
CA SER A 57 -15.68 -11.53 4.95
C SER A 57 -15.33 -12.41 3.77
N ILE A 58 -16.33 -12.70 2.95
CA ILE A 58 -16.18 -13.55 1.77
C ILE A 58 -15.78 -12.65 0.59
N LYS A 59 -14.82 -13.13 -0.20
CA LYS A 59 -14.30 -12.47 -1.39
C LYS A 59 -14.29 -13.44 -2.54
N THR A 60 -14.91 -13.08 -3.64
CA THR A 60 -14.73 -13.78 -4.90
C THR A 60 -14.23 -12.81 -5.94
N SER A 61 -13.26 -13.25 -6.74
CA SER A 61 -12.76 -12.48 -7.86
C SER A 61 -12.61 -13.34 -9.09
N TRP A 62 -12.93 -12.74 -10.22
CA TRP A 62 -12.84 -13.36 -11.52
C TRP A 62 -11.97 -12.48 -12.39
N LYS A 63 -10.83 -13.01 -12.83
CA LYS A 63 -9.90 -12.35 -13.73
C LYS A 63 -9.90 -13.09 -15.06
N ASP A 64 -10.26 -12.41 -16.13
CA ASP A 64 -10.14 -12.94 -17.48
C ASP A 64 -8.96 -12.30 -18.21
N THR A 65 -8.04 -13.14 -18.69
CA THR A 65 -6.84 -12.70 -19.41
C THR A 65 -7.14 -12.41 -20.89
N VAL A 66 -8.21 -12.98 -21.46
CA VAL A 66 -8.58 -12.78 -22.87
C VAL A 66 -9.23 -11.41 -23.06
N ILE A 67 -10.20 -11.07 -22.20
CA ILE A 67 -10.94 -9.80 -22.28
C ILE A 67 -10.25 -8.70 -21.44
N GLY A 68 -9.34 -9.07 -20.52
CA GLY A 68 -8.62 -8.14 -19.65
C GLY A 68 -9.47 -7.55 -18.52
N GLY A 69 -10.60 -8.19 -18.21
CA GLY A 69 -11.54 -7.74 -17.18
C GLY A 69 -11.28 -8.38 -15.82
N HIS A 70 -11.53 -7.61 -14.76
CA HIS A 70 -11.52 -8.08 -13.39
C HIS A 70 -12.88 -7.80 -12.73
N LEU A 71 -13.56 -8.83 -12.27
CA LEU A 71 -14.78 -8.72 -11.47
C LEU A 71 -14.46 -9.13 -10.04
N ASN A 72 -14.88 -8.33 -9.07
CA ASN A 72 -14.75 -8.58 -7.65
C ASN A 72 -16.13 -8.52 -7.01
N ILE A 73 -16.40 -9.47 -6.12
CA ILE A 73 -17.55 -9.44 -5.23
C ILE A 73 -17.02 -9.52 -3.81
N HIS A 74 -17.39 -8.54 -2.99
CA HIS A 74 -17.01 -8.48 -1.59
C HIS A 74 -18.21 -8.04 -0.74
N GLY A 75 -18.73 -8.97 0.07
CA GLY A 75 -19.97 -8.71 0.81
C GLY A 75 -21.10 -8.33 -0.16
N THR A 76 -21.62 -7.10 -0.04
CA THR A 76 -22.68 -6.54 -0.88
C THR A 76 -22.17 -5.71 -2.05
N GLU A 77 -20.85 -5.51 -2.18
CA GLU A 77 -20.23 -4.73 -3.26
C GLU A 77 -19.83 -5.63 -4.43
N LEU A 78 -20.30 -5.26 -5.63
CA LEU A 78 -19.86 -5.77 -6.92
C LEU A 78 -19.00 -4.71 -7.59
N ALA A 79 -17.76 -5.04 -7.95
CA ALA A 79 -16.86 -4.13 -8.64
C ALA A 79 -16.26 -4.76 -9.89
N MET A 80 -16.41 -4.11 -11.04
CA MET A 80 -15.76 -4.45 -12.30
C MET A 80 -14.63 -3.44 -12.57
N THR A 81 -13.49 -3.93 -13.03
CA THR A 81 -12.36 -3.11 -13.45
C THR A 81 -11.83 -3.61 -14.79
N LYS A 82 -11.53 -2.69 -15.71
CA LYS A 82 -10.91 -3.01 -16.99
C LYS A 82 -9.80 -2.03 -17.27
N ASP A 83 -8.62 -2.57 -17.57
CA ASP A 83 -7.44 -1.78 -17.90
C ASP A 83 -7.28 -1.75 -19.42
N PHE A 84 -7.18 -0.54 -19.97
CA PHE A 84 -6.92 -0.28 -21.38
C PHE A 84 -5.52 0.28 -21.51
N ARG A 85 -4.71 -0.29 -22.42
CA ARG A 85 -3.44 0.33 -22.80
C ARG A 85 -3.75 1.56 -23.63
N VAL A 86 -3.28 2.72 -23.18
CA VAL A 86 -3.42 3.99 -23.91
C VAL A 86 -2.19 4.19 -24.80
N ASP A 87 -1.01 3.93 -24.25
CA ASP A 87 0.27 3.92 -24.96
C ASP A 87 1.26 2.93 -24.29
N ASP A 88 2.52 2.93 -24.71
CA ASP A 88 3.56 2.04 -24.18
C ASP A 88 3.91 2.27 -22.70
N ARG A 89 3.52 3.42 -22.14
CA ARG A 89 3.89 3.87 -20.79
C ARG A 89 2.69 4.09 -19.88
N ASN A 90 1.47 4.18 -20.42
CA ASN A 90 0.26 4.57 -19.70
C ASN A 90 -0.89 3.58 -19.94
N ALA A 91 -1.60 3.28 -18.85
CA ALA A 91 -2.83 2.50 -18.89
C ALA A 91 -3.99 3.30 -18.28
N LEU A 92 -5.16 3.25 -18.93
CA LEU A 92 -6.42 3.76 -18.41
C LEU A 92 -7.15 2.62 -17.69
N SER A 93 -7.30 2.75 -16.38
CA SER A 93 -8.05 1.83 -15.54
C SER A 93 -9.47 2.37 -15.37
N LEU A 94 -10.48 1.70 -15.90
CA LEU A 94 -11.88 2.00 -15.66
C LEU A 94 -12.43 1.09 -14.57
N LYS A 95 -13.07 1.65 -13.55
CA LYS A 95 -13.72 0.93 -12.45
C LYS A 95 -15.19 1.31 -12.39
N ALA A 96 -16.06 0.31 -12.36
CA ALA A 96 -17.47 0.46 -12.01
C ALA A 96 -17.75 -0.41 -10.79
N ALA A 97 -18.38 0.13 -9.75
CA ALA A 97 -18.76 -0.60 -8.56
C ALA A 97 -20.20 -0.29 -8.17
N PHE A 98 -20.86 -1.24 -7.54
CA PHE A 98 -22.23 -1.13 -7.07
C PHE A 98 -22.36 -1.88 -5.74
N ASP A 99 -22.91 -1.21 -4.74
CA ASP A 99 -23.21 -1.81 -3.44
C ASP A 99 -24.71 -2.04 -3.32
N TRP A 100 -25.12 -3.31 -3.16
CA TRP A 100 -26.52 -3.72 -3.08
C TRP A 100 -27.22 -3.23 -1.81
N HIS A 101 -26.49 -2.99 -0.73
CA HIS A 101 -27.05 -2.54 0.55
C HIS A 101 -27.34 -1.04 0.52
N THR A 102 -26.35 -0.25 0.14
CA THR A 102 -26.49 1.22 0.06
C THR A 102 -27.15 1.69 -1.24
N LYS A 103 -27.29 0.79 -2.24
CA LYS A 103 -27.76 1.07 -3.60
C LYS A 103 -26.97 2.16 -4.32
N LYS A 104 -25.70 2.34 -3.94
CA LYS A 104 -24.81 3.35 -4.52
C LYS A 104 -23.95 2.72 -5.61
N SER A 105 -23.80 3.46 -6.70
CA SER A 105 -22.86 3.14 -7.77
C SER A 105 -21.66 4.09 -7.72
N LEU A 106 -20.47 3.55 -7.96
CA LEU A 106 -19.25 4.32 -8.15
C LEU A 106 -18.70 4.01 -9.54
N ILE A 107 -18.45 5.05 -10.32
CA ILE A 107 -17.73 4.94 -11.59
C ILE A 107 -16.49 5.82 -11.45
N GLY A 108 -15.34 5.24 -11.70
CA GLY A 108 -14.06 5.92 -11.61
C GLY A 108 -13.16 5.54 -12.76
N PHE A 109 -12.26 6.45 -13.11
CA PHE A 109 -11.18 6.17 -14.03
C PHE A 109 -9.86 6.63 -13.41
N THR A 110 -8.78 5.94 -13.75
CA THR A 110 -7.44 6.28 -13.27
C THR A 110 -6.44 6.06 -14.38
N LEU A 111 -5.66 7.09 -14.72
CA LEU A 111 -4.52 6.94 -15.60
C LEU A 111 -3.32 6.50 -14.76
N LYS A 112 -2.79 5.30 -15.03
CA LYS A 112 -1.66 4.72 -14.31
C LYS A 112 -0.42 4.75 -15.21
N PRO A 113 0.68 5.37 -14.76
CA PRO A 113 1.98 5.14 -15.41
C PRO A 113 2.41 3.70 -15.14
N MET A 114 2.99 3.01 -16.12
CA MET A 114 3.45 1.62 -15.99
C MET A 114 4.73 1.47 -15.13
N MET A 115 5.13 2.48 -14.36
CA MET A 115 6.32 2.43 -13.48
C MET A 115 5.97 1.96 -12.07
N GLY A 116 6.73 0.99 -11.56
CA GLY A 116 6.46 0.20 -10.35
C GLY A 116 6.60 0.92 -9.00
N LEU A 117 6.36 2.23 -8.92
CA LEU A 117 6.34 3.00 -7.68
C LEU A 117 5.04 3.83 -7.63
N ASN A 118 4.05 3.34 -6.89
CA ASN A 118 2.80 4.09 -6.68
C ASN A 118 3.03 5.20 -5.64
N ALA A 119 3.16 6.44 -6.09
CA ALA A 119 3.24 7.64 -5.26
C ALA A 119 1.87 8.11 -4.71
N MET A 120 0.94 7.20 -4.43
CA MET A 120 -0.36 7.54 -3.84
C MET A 120 -0.51 6.87 -2.49
N SER A 121 -0.22 7.63 -1.43
CA SER A 121 -0.64 7.27 -0.08
C SER A 121 -1.89 8.08 0.28
N GLY A 122 -2.94 7.42 0.75
CA GLY A 122 -4.14 8.04 1.34
C GLY A 122 -3.88 8.67 2.72
N SER A 123 -2.62 8.88 3.10
CA SER A 123 -2.22 9.75 4.21
C SER A 123 -2.03 11.16 3.67
N ASN A 124 -2.49 12.18 4.40
CA ASN A 124 -2.32 13.60 4.04
C ASN A 124 -0.85 14.07 4.10
N ARG A 125 0.12 13.15 4.09
CA ARG A 125 1.56 13.34 4.23
C ARG A 125 2.31 12.62 3.11
N PRO A 126 3.38 13.23 2.55
CA PRO A 126 4.21 12.61 1.53
C PRO A 126 4.88 11.36 2.09
N GLY A 127 4.81 10.25 1.34
CA GLY A 127 5.31 8.97 1.80
C GLY A 127 5.32 7.91 0.71
N PHE A 128 5.99 6.80 0.98
CA PHE A 128 6.00 5.62 0.12
C PHE A 128 5.29 4.48 0.83
N SER A 129 4.43 3.77 0.10
CA SER A 129 3.91 2.49 0.57
C SER A 129 4.72 1.35 -0.03
N PHE A 130 4.97 0.33 0.78
CA PHE A 130 5.63 -0.88 0.38
C PHE A 130 4.82 -2.08 0.83
N ARG A 131 4.47 -2.93 -0.13
CA ARG A 131 3.80 -4.19 0.12
C ARG A 131 4.69 -5.35 -0.30
N LYS A 132 4.95 -6.28 0.60
CA LYS A 132 5.74 -7.49 0.34
C LYS A 132 4.95 -8.74 0.64
N ARG A 133 5.02 -9.72 -0.26
CA ARG A 133 4.62 -11.09 0.02
C ARG A 133 5.87 -11.93 0.21
N VAL A 134 5.91 -12.65 1.31
CA VAL A 134 7.01 -13.55 1.67
C VAL A 134 6.43 -14.96 1.75
N PRO A 135 6.78 -15.85 0.81
CA PRO A 135 6.37 -17.24 0.90
C PRO A 135 7.09 -17.90 2.08
N LEU A 136 6.35 -18.60 2.93
CA LEU A 136 6.87 -19.44 4.01
C LEU A 136 6.93 -20.90 3.58
N THR A 137 5.90 -21.36 2.86
CA THR A 137 5.81 -22.68 2.22
C THR A 137 5.04 -22.54 0.90
N ASP A 138 4.88 -23.63 0.16
CA ASP A 138 4.17 -23.63 -1.14
C ASP A 138 2.74 -23.06 -1.05
N ASN A 139 2.08 -23.20 0.10
CA ASN A 139 0.68 -22.82 0.32
C ASN A 139 0.51 -21.73 1.38
N LEU A 140 1.59 -21.18 1.93
CA LEU A 140 1.53 -20.21 3.02
C LEU A 140 2.39 -18.99 2.70
N GLU A 141 1.77 -17.82 2.68
CA GLU A 141 2.45 -16.53 2.47
C GLU A 141 2.15 -15.57 3.63
N ILE A 142 3.15 -14.77 3.99
CA ILE A 142 2.95 -13.56 4.81
C ILE A 142 2.92 -12.35 3.90
N GLU A 143 1.88 -11.54 4.00
CA GLU A 143 1.78 -10.24 3.33
C GLU A 143 1.96 -9.12 4.35
N LEU A 144 3.02 -8.35 4.15
CA LEU A 144 3.38 -7.17 4.92
C LEU A 144 2.98 -5.92 4.12
N ASP A 145 2.23 -5.01 4.74
CA ASP A 145 1.92 -3.70 4.17
C ASP A 145 2.42 -2.60 5.11
N SER A 146 3.39 -1.82 4.64
CA SER A 146 4.04 -0.79 5.45
C SER A 146 4.09 0.53 4.70
N VAL A 147 4.05 1.63 5.45
CA VAL A 147 4.24 2.97 4.90
C VAL A 147 5.44 3.62 5.55
N VAL A 148 6.27 4.21 4.70
CA VAL A 148 7.36 5.09 5.09
C VAL A 148 6.88 6.51 4.89
N GLU A 149 6.66 7.21 6.01
CA GLU A 149 6.34 8.63 5.98
C GLU A 149 7.63 9.43 5.81
N ILE A 150 7.63 10.36 4.84
CA ILE A 150 8.74 11.28 4.66
C ILE A 150 8.51 12.45 5.63
N PRO A 151 9.48 12.73 6.51
CA PRO A 151 9.35 13.82 7.46
C PRO A 151 9.30 15.17 6.73
N GLU A 152 8.39 16.04 7.16
CA GLU A 152 8.36 17.43 6.70
C GLU A 152 9.59 18.18 7.25
N ALA A 153 10.24 18.95 6.38
CA ALA A 153 11.37 19.81 6.79
C ALA A 153 10.84 20.87 7.77
N THR A 154 11.24 20.77 9.03
CA THR A 154 10.82 21.73 10.05
C THR A 154 11.89 22.81 10.16
N TYR A 155 11.49 24.06 9.92
CA TYR A 155 12.35 25.22 10.09
C TYR A 155 12.18 25.78 11.50
N THR A 156 13.20 25.64 12.35
CA THR A 156 13.21 26.30 13.65
C THR A 156 14.23 27.44 13.64
N THR A 157 13.75 28.68 13.78
CA THR A 157 14.60 29.86 13.97
C THR A 157 14.73 30.16 15.46
N SER A 158 15.90 29.92 16.05
CA SER A 158 16.23 30.45 17.38
C SER A 158 16.88 31.82 17.23
N SER A 159 16.47 32.77 18.08
CA SER A 159 16.71 34.22 17.94
C SER A 159 18.18 34.68 18.11
N SER A 160 19.16 33.80 18.07
CA SER A 160 20.55 34.23 18.26
C SER A 160 21.66 33.41 17.60
N GLN A 161 21.44 32.32 16.84
CA GLN A 161 22.51 31.72 16.02
C GLN A 161 22.06 30.59 15.07
N GLY A 162 21.60 31.00 13.87
CA GLY A 162 21.55 30.16 12.67
C GLY A 162 20.22 29.46 12.39
N VAL A 163 19.91 29.33 11.09
CA VAL A 163 18.81 28.50 10.59
C VAL A 163 19.24 27.04 10.71
N CYS A 164 18.54 26.26 11.53
CA CYS A 164 18.64 24.80 11.50
C CYS A 164 17.51 24.24 10.65
N LEU A 165 17.88 23.54 9.57
CA LEU A 165 16.99 22.64 8.83
C LEU A 165 16.93 21.33 9.60
N GLY A 166 15.88 21.14 10.41
CA GLY A 166 15.60 19.85 11.03
C GLY A 166 14.88 18.96 10.03
N ILE A 167 15.54 17.91 9.55
CA ILE A 167 14.85 16.80 8.90
C ILE A 167 14.28 15.96 10.05
N GLY A 168 12.96 15.81 10.14
CA GLY A 168 12.33 14.93 11.13
C GLY A 168 12.77 13.47 10.94
N ASP A 169 12.41 12.58 11.87
CA ASP A 169 12.70 11.15 11.72
C ASP A 169 11.81 10.52 10.64
N PHE A 170 12.35 9.58 9.86
CA PHE A 170 11.53 8.72 9.02
C PHE A 170 10.71 7.79 9.92
N CYS A 171 9.40 7.75 9.69
CA CYS A 171 8.52 6.82 10.37
C CYS A 171 8.21 5.65 9.43
N VAL A 172 8.61 4.45 9.82
CA VAL A 172 8.19 3.22 9.15
C VAL A 172 7.08 2.61 9.99
N ASP A 173 5.88 2.64 9.45
CA ASP A 173 4.68 2.13 10.10
C ASP A 173 4.20 0.86 9.40
N LEU A 174 4.07 -0.21 10.17
CA LEU A 174 3.48 -1.45 9.72
C LEU A 174 1.97 -1.35 9.87
N ARG A 175 1.23 -1.24 8.76
CA ARG A 175 -0.23 -1.08 8.79
C ARG A 175 -0.95 -2.41 8.87
N GLU A 176 -0.56 -3.34 7.99
CA GLU A 176 -1.17 -4.66 7.94
C GLU A 176 -0.12 -5.78 7.98
N LEU A 177 -0.41 -6.80 8.77
CA LEU A 177 0.30 -8.07 8.76
C LEU A 177 -0.69 -9.20 8.51
N ASN A 178 -0.71 -9.71 7.29
CA ASN A 178 -1.70 -10.68 6.86
C ASN A 178 -1.05 -12.06 6.65
N MET A 179 -1.74 -13.10 7.11
CA MET A 179 -1.39 -14.49 6.79
C MET A 179 -2.30 -14.96 5.66
N ILE A 180 -1.71 -15.53 4.61
CA ILE A 180 -2.43 -16.04 3.44
C ILE A 180 -2.19 -17.54 3.35
N VAL A 181 -3.27 -18.31 3.35
CA VAL A 181 -3.26 -19.76 3.10
C VAL A 181 -3.89 -20.03 1.75
N GLU A 182 -3.15 -20.65 0.84
CA GLU A 182 -3.63 -21.13 -0.45
C GLU A 182 -4.12 -22.59 -0.33
N LEU A 183 -5.32 -22.85 -0.86
CA LEU A 183 -6.05 -24.12 -0.81
C LEU A 183 -6.23 -24.73 -2.20
#